data_AF-A0A851DEL9-F1
#
_entry.id   AF-A0A851DEL9-F1
#
_cell.length_a   1.000
_cell.length_b   1.000
_cell.length_c   1.000
_cell.angle_alpha   90.00
_cell.angle_beta   90.00
_cell.angle_gamma   90.00
#
_symmetry.space_group_name_H-M   'P 1'
#
loop_
_entity.id
_entity.type
_entity.pdbx_description
1 polymer ?
#
loop_
_entity_poly.entity_id
_entity_poly.type
_entity_poly.pdbx_seq_one_letter_code
_entity_poly.pdbx_strand_id
1 'polypeptide(L)'
;MFSLGSWLPALPGLAWGWALLDALLQGLVGACAVSVLCSLLKVYLYIQCLNDPKRQAEKEAIGAQRRVLEPLHVLVLTGVLALVGPRVAALVVLEFSLRAVSTLLSLGKGAHSSQLYLQCQYSLGCGVSCGLSFLLEGAPHGTSNLALAAGLAGLLAVYARRLARHVCTLYELHSRARYCGVCIFLLAAGHGIPRLLRNALAVTFVVADVAAVELINRDFLSAAEAVRFWTPLTICYTLLVIYMQGENGTEPPGPRPSVYQTVLVRMGGLFILLLTVGRWSDIFHVFISLLGELWCLLRAGVMLEVCRRQ
;
A
#
# COMPACT_ATOMS: atom_id res chain seq x y z
N MET A 1 22.01 -9.91 40.26
CA MET A 1 22.66 -10.52 39.08
C MET A 1 21.57 -10.80 38.06
N PHE A 2 21.52 -9.97 37.01
CA PHE A 2 20.48 -10.02 35.99
C PHE A 2 20.66 -11.26 35.11
N SER A 3 19.67 -12.15 35.11
CA SER A 3 19.65 -13.34 34.26
C SER A 3 19.39 -12.91 32.81
N LEU A 4 20.43 -12.95 31.98
CA LEU A 4 20.39 -12.77 30.53
C LEU A 4 19.63 -13.89 29.79
N GLY A 5 19.07 -14.87 30.51
CA GLY A 5 18.40 -16.04 29.96
C GLY A 5 16.91 -15.88 29.61
N SER A 6 16.26 -14.78 30.01
CA SER A 6 14.84 -14.52 29.66
C SER A 6 14.65 -13.77 28.33
N TRP A 7 15.75 -13.45 27.63
CA TRP A 7 15.77 -12.71 26.37
C TRP A 7 15.75 -13.58 25.11
N LEU A 8 15.95 -14.89 25.23
CA LEU A 8 15.79 -15.80 24.09
C LEU A 8 14.43 -16.51 24.19
N PRO A 9 13.54 -16.34 23.20
CA PRO A 9 12.47 -17.33 23.03
C PRO A 9 13.14 -18.68 22.80
N ALA A 10 12.66 -19.71 23.49
CA ALA A 10 13.07 -21.09 23.28
C ALA A 10 13.13 -21.35 21.77
N LEU A 11 14.28 -21.81 21.26
CA LEU A 11 14.46 -22.15 19.85
C LEU A 11 14.03 -23.61 19.62
N PRO A 12 12.91 -23.91 18.93
CA PRO A 12 12.72 -25.18 18.26
C PRO A 12 13.12 -24.99 16.80
N GLY A 13 14.23 -25.59 16.38
CA GLY A 13 14.86 -25.40 15.06
C GLY A 13 13.99 -25.73 13.83
N LEU A 14 12.75 -26.21 14.00
CA LEU A 14 11.78 -26.47 12.94
C LEU A 14 10.64 -25.44 12.86
N ALA A 15 10.35 -24.73 13.96
CA ALA A 15 9.29 -23.71 14.01
C ALA A 15 9.69 -22.43 13.28
N TRP A 16 10.99 -22.14 13.23
CA TRP A 16 11.54 -21.03 12.44
C TRP A 16 11.31 -21.21 10.94
N GLY A 17 11.35 -22.44 10.41
CA GLY A 17 11.23 -22.69 8.98
C GLY A 17 9.84 -22.34 8.43
N TRP A 18 8.80 -22.91 9.04
CA TRP A 18 7.41 -22.70 8.59
C TRP A 18 6.89 -21.31 8.91
N ALA A 19 7.20 -20.76 10.10
CA ALA A 19 6.78 -19.41 10.45
C ALA A 19 7.46 -18.33 9.59
N LEU A 20 8.74 -18.50 9.26
CA LEU A 20 9.44 -17.61 8.33
C LEU A 20 8.90 -17.77 6.91
N LEU A 21 8.62 -18.99 6.47
CA LEU A 21 8.01 -19.24 5.17
C LEU A 21 6.64 -18.57 5.08
N ASP A 22 5.82 -18.69 6.11
CA ASP A 22 4.50 -18.05 6.16
C ASP A 22 4.61 -16.53 6.13
N ALA A 23 5.52 -15.94 6.91
CA ALA A 23 5.79 -14.51 6.87
C ALA A 23 6.25 -14.05 5.47
N LEU A 24 7.12 -14.82 4.81
CA LEU A 24 7.59 -14.52 3.45
C LEU A 24 6.49 -14.66 2.40
N LEU A 25 5.66 -15.70 2.48
CA LEU A 25 4.54 -15.91 1.57
C LEU A 25 3.48 -14.82 1.74
N GLN A 26 3.17 -14.43 2.97
CA GLN A 26 2.27 -13.33 3.27
C GLN A 26 2.82 -11.99 2.75
N GLY A 27 4.10 -11.71 3.02
CA GLY A 27 4.79 -10.55 2.46
C GLY A 27 4.79 -10.54 0.93
N LEU A 28 4.93 -11.71 0.30
CA LEU A 28 4.90 -11.86 -1.15
C LEU A 28 3.50 -11.54 -1.71
N VAL A 29 2.43 -12.02 -1.06
CA VAL A 29 1.05 -11.72 -1.47
C VAL A 29 0.81 -10.20 -1.41
N GLY A 30 1.22 -9.55 -0.32
CA GLY A 30 1.14 -8.09 -0.17
C GLY A 30 1.94 -7.37 -1.26
N ALA A 31 3.19 -7.76 -1.51
CA ALA A 31 4.04 -7.16 -2.55
C ALA A 31 3.47 -7.37 -3.96
N CYS A 32 2.86 -8.52 -4.23
CA CYS A 32 2.15 -8.81 -5.47
C CYS A 32 0.94 -7.89 -5.67
N ALA A 33 0.15 -7.64 -4.62
CA ALA A 33 -0.98 -6.71 -4.69
C ALA A 33 -0.52 -5.29 -5.06
N VAL A 34 0.56 -4.79 -4.44
CA VAL A 34 1.17 -3.50 -4.79
C VAL A 34 1.67 -3.49 -6.23
N SER A 35 2.29 -4.59 -6.69
CA SER A 35 2.77 -4.72 -8.06
C SER A 35 1.65 -4.68 -9.10
N VAL A 36 0.50 -5.32 -8.81
CA VAL A 36 -0.70 -5.29 -9.67
C VAL A 36 -1.26 -3.87 -9.75
N LEU A 37 -1.44 -3.21 -8.60
CA LEU A 37 -1.90 -1.81 -8.52
C LEU A 37 -1.00 -0.89 -9.35
N CYS A 38 0.31 -0.95 -9.15
CA CYS A 38 1.28 -0.15 -9.88
C CYS A 38 1.25 -0.42 -11.39
N SER A 39 1.15 -1.68 -11.80
CA SER A 39 1.14 -2.08 -13.21
C SER A 39 -0.12 -1.58 -13.93
N LEU A 40 -1.29 -1.71 -13.31
CA LEU A 40 -2.56 -1.23 -13.87
C LEU A 40 -2.62 0.30 -13.92
N LEU A 41 -2.13 0.97 -12.88
CA LEU A 41 -2.06 2.42 -12.86
C LEU A 41 -1.08 2.96 -13.91
N LYS A 42 0.03 2.24 -14.16
CA LYS A 42 0.99 2.56 -15.22
C LYS A 42 0.35 2.46 -16.60
N VAL A 43 -0.45 1.42 -16.85
CA VAL A 43 -1.24 1.29 -18.09
C VAL A 43 -2.20 2.47 -18.25
N TYR A 44 -2.96 2.79 -17.19
CA TYR A 44 -3.92 3.89 -17.22
C TYR A 44 -3.26 5.24 -17.51
N LEU A 45 -2.21 5.60 -16.75
CA LEU A 45 -1.50 6.88 -16.94
C LEU A 45 -0.79 6.94 -18.29
N TYR A 46 -0.21 5.84 -18.75
CA TYR A 46 0.45 5.80 -20.07
C TYR A 46 -0.54 6.05 -21.20
N ILE A 47 -1.72 5.43 -21.17
CA ILE A 47 -2.79 5.67 -22.16
C ILE A 47 -3.28 7.12 -22.08
N GLN A 48 -3.41 7.67 -20.87
CA GLN A 48 -3.82 9.07 -20.68
C GLN A 48 -2.78 10.05 -21.26
N CYS A 49 -1.49 9.86 -20.97
CA CYS A 49 -0.41 10.69 -21.51
C CYS A 49 -0.28 10.56 -23.03
N LEU A 50 -0.59 9.39 -23.61
CA LEU A 50 -0.59 9.19 -25.07
C LEU A 50 -1.66 9.98 -25.81
N ASN A 51 -2.81 10.21 -25.17
CA ASN A 51 -3.90 10.97 -25.79
C ASN A 51 -3.63 12.49 -25.77
N ASP A 52 -2.69 12.96 -24.95
CA ASP A 52 -2.35 14.38 -24.79
C ASP A 52 -0.97 14.71 -25.41
N PRO A 53 -0.89 15.44 -26.55
CA PRO A 53 0.39 15.73 -27.21
C PRO A 53 1.35 16.59 -26.36
N LYS A 54 0.83 17.32 -25.37
CA LYS A 54 1.61 18.13 -24.42
C LYS A 54 2.34 17.28 -23.37
N ARG A 55 1.98 16.00 -23.20
CA ARG A 55 2.50 15.09 -22.15
C ARG A 55 3.47 14.04 -22.67
N GLN A 56 4.06 14.25 -23.84
CA GLN A 56 4.97 13.29 -24.47
C GLN A 56 6.25 13.04 -23.66
N ALA A 57 6.79 14.06 -22.98
CA ALA A 57 7.95 13.90 -22.09
C ALA A 57 7.64 13.01 -20.88
N GLU A 58 6.41 13.07 -20.37
CA GLU A 58 5.94 12.24 -19.25
C GLU A 58 5.74 10.78 -19.67
N LYS A 59 5.25 10.56 -20.90
CA LYS A 59 5.20 9.22 -21.53
C LYS A 59 6.58 8.57 -21.56
N GLU A 60 7.60 9.30 -22.01
CA GLU A 60 8.97 8.79 -22.08
C GLU A 60 9.53 8.47 -20.69
N ALA A 61 9.26 9.32 -19.69
CA ALA A 61 9.66 9.06 -18.31
C ALA A 61 8.99 7.80 -17.71
N ILE A 62 7.69 7.59 -17.97
CA ILE A 62 6.95 6.38 -17.54
C ILE A 62 7.48 5.13 -18.27
N GLY A 63 7.77 5.25 -19.56
CA GLY A 63 8.31 4.18 -20.40
C GLY A 63 9.76 3.79 -20.05
N ALA A 64 10.59 4.78 -19.66
CA ALA A 64 11.99 4.60 -19.28
C ALA A 64 12.18 3.98 -17.89
N GLN A 65 11.12 3.91 -17.07
CA GLN A 65 11.16 3.28 -15.75
C GLN A 65 11.70 1.84 -15.87
N ARG A 66 12.89 1.61 -15.30
CA ARG A 66 13.77 0.46 -15.61
C ARG A 66 13.13 -0.91 -15.34
N ARG A 67 13.21 -1.77 -16.35
CA ARG A 67 12.76 -3.18 -16.37
C ARG A 67 13.33 -4.04 -15.23
N VAL A 68 14.55 -3.75 -14.78
CA VAL A 68 15.26 -4.49 -13.70
C VAL A 68 14.79 -4.09 -12.30
N LEU A 69 14.23 -2.88 -12.15
CA LEU A 69 13.80 -2.37 -10.85
C LEU A 69 12.48 -3.00 -10.39
N GLU A 70 11.67 -3.55 -11.30
CA GLU A 70 10.38 -4.16 -10.97
C GLU A 70 10.51 -5.44 -10.12
N PRO A 71 11.30 -6.47 -10.52
CA PRO A 71 11.49 -7.65 -9.67
C PRO A 71 12.22 -7.30 -8.37
N LEU A 72 13.19 -6.38 -8.40
CA LEU A 72 13.89 -5.93 -7.20
C LEU A 72 12.92 -5.26 -6.22
N HIS A 73 12.01 -4.42 -6.71
CA HIS A 73 11.02 -3.78 -5.85
C HIS A 73 10.10 -4.79 -5.18
N VAL A 74 9.60 -5.80 -5.93
CA VAL A 74 8.77 -6.87 -5.33
C VAL A 74 9.57 -7.64 -4.29
N LEU A 75 10.83 -7.96 -4.55
CA LEU A 75 11.69 -8.68 -3.61
C LEU A 75 11.91 -7.90 -2.32
N VAL A 76 12.32 -6.62 -2.43
CA VAL A 76 12.54 -5.74 -1.28
C VAL A 76 11.25 -5.55 -0.49
N LEU A 77 10.13 -5.29 -1.18
CA LEU A 77 8.84 -5.07 -0.53
C LEU A 77 8.32 -6.35 0.15
N THR A 78 8.57 -7.52 -0.43
CA THR A 78 8.28 -8.83 0.20
C THR A 78 9.01 -8.96 1.52
N GLY A 79 10.32 -8.68 1.54
CA GLY A 79 11.12 -8.73 2.77
C GLY A 79 10.65 -7.72 3.82
N VAL A 80 10.37 -6.48 3.40
CA VAL A 80 9.83 -5.45 4.30
C VAL A 80 8.49 -5.87 4.90
N LEU A 81 7.53 -6.31 4.08
CA LEU A 81 6.21 -6.72 4.55
C LEU A 81 6.24 -7.98 5.41
N ALA A 82 7.21 -8.89 5.18
CA ALA A 82 7.42 -10.06 6.03
C ALA A 82 8.03 -9.70 7.40
N LEU A 83 8.80 -8.62 7.48
CA LEU A 83 9.44 -8.13 8.71
C LEU A 83 8.56 -7.18 9.52
N VAL A 84 7.56 -6.56 8.90
CA VAL A 84 6.66 -5.63 9.58
C VAL A 84 5.74 -6.40 10.52
N GLY A 85 5.76 -6.02 11.80
CA GLY A 85 4.85 -6.60 12.78
C GLY A 85 3.38 -6.32 12.49
N PRO A 86 2.47 -7.26 12.80
CA PRO A 86 1.07 -7.18 12.42
C PRO A 86 0.36 -5.97 13.05
N ARG A 87 0.72 -5.59 14.29
CA ARG A 87 0.19 -4.40 14.96
C ARG A 87 0.52 -3.11 14.22
N VAL A 88 1.78 -2.96 13.75
CA VAL A 88 2.18 -1.77 12.96
C VAL A 88 1.54 -1.78 11.59
N ALA A 89 1.42 -2.95 10.94
CA ALA A 89 0.69 -3.07 9.68
C ALA A 89 -0.79 -2.64 9.83
N ALA A 90 -1.48 -3.08 10.89
CA ALA A 90 -2.86 -2.69 11.18
C ALA A 90 -3.00 -1.18 11.39
N LEU A 91 -2.08 -0.55 12.12
CA LEU A 91 -2.10 0.90 12.34
C LEU A 91 -1.86 1.70 11.06
N VAL A 92 -0.96 1.24 10.18
CA VAL A 92 -0.73 1.84 8.87
C VAL A 92 -1.97 1.77 7.98
N VAL A 93 -2.73 0.68 8.06
CA VAL A 93 -3.98 0.51 7.31
C VAL A 93 -5.04 1.48 7.82
N LEU A 94 -5.28 1.51 9.13
CA LEU A 94 -6.31 2.37 9.74
C LEU A 94 -6.01 3.87 9.54
N GLU A 95 -4.74 4.26 9.72
CA GLU A 95 -4.21 5.59 9.36
C GLU A 95 -4.64 5.98 7.95
N PHE A 96 -4.34 5.12 6.99
CA PHE A 96 -4.60 5.41 5.58
C PHE A 96 -6.09 5.45 5.29
N SER A 97 -6.88 4.53 5.85
CA SER A 97 -8.33 4.47 5.68
C SER A 97 -9.01 5.73 6.23
N LEU A 98 -8.62 6.19 7.43
CA LEU A 98 -9.13 7.44 8.01
C LEU A 98 -8.78 8.65 7.15
N ARG A 99 -7.55 8.73 6.66
CA ARG A 99 -7.11 9.78 5.74
C ARG A 99 -7.87 9.74 4.42
N ALA A 100 -8.08 8.56 3.85
CA ALA A 100 -8.81 8.38 2.60
C ALA A 100 -10.28 8.80 2.73
N VAL A 101 -10.95 8.41 3.81
CA VAL A 101 -12.32 8.84 4.10
C VAL A 101 -12.38 10.35 4.34
N SER A 102 -11.47 10.92 5.13
CA SER A 102 -11.42 12.36 5.40
C SER A 102 -11.20 13.19 4.13
N THR A 103 -10.30 12.77 3.25
CA THR A 103 -10.07 13.44 1.96
C THR A 103 -11.28 13.31 1.03
N LEU A 104 -11.97 12.17 1.03
CA LEU A 104 -13.19 11.97 0.24
C LEU A 104 -14.37 12.81 0.75
N LEU A 105 -14.49 12.99 2.08
CA LEU A 105 -15.53 13.80 2.70
C LEU A 105 -15.24 15.30 2.56
N SER A 106 -13.98 15.72 2.62
CA SER A 106 -13.56 17.13 2.56
C SER A 106 -13.52 17.68 1.14
N LEU A 107 -13.19 16.86 0.14
CA LEU A 107 -13.18 17.28 -1.27
C LEU A 107 -14.38 16.72 -2.01
N GLY A 108 -15.31 17.62 -2.39
CA GLY A 108 -16.31 17.32 -3.39
C GLY A 108 -15.66 16.86 -4.70
N LYS A 109 -15.92 15.59 -5.07
CA LYS A 109 -15.75 14.93 -6.39
C LYS A 109 -14.64 15.48 -7.32
N GLY A 110 -13.56 14.69 -7.46
CA GLY A 110 -13.09 14.32 -8.80
C GLY A 110 -11.59 14.44 -9.10
N ALA A 111 -10.85 15.36 -8.48
CA ALA A 111 -9.49 15.67 -8.96
C ALA A 111 -8.34 14.81 -8.36
N HIS A 112 -8.49 14.25 -7.15
CA HIS A 112 -7.37 13.61 -6.44
C HIS A 112 -7.40 12.07 -6.37
N SER A 113 -8.29 11.40 -7.10
CA SER A 113 -8.46 9.92 -6.97
C SER A 113 -7.21 9.13 -7.39
N SER A 114 -6.48 9.58 -8.42
CA SER A 114 -5.26 8.94 -8.90
C SER A 114 -4.09 9.09 -7.92
N GLN A 115 -4.03 10.21 -7.19
CA GLN A 115 -3.03 10.44 -6.14
C GLN A 115 -3.26 9.53 -4.93
N LEU A 116 -4.52 9.31 -4.54
CA LEU A 116 -4.86 8.36 -3.47
C LEU A 116 -4.43 6.93 -3.83
N TYR A 117 -4.61 6.50 -5.09
CA TYR A 117 -4.13 5.19 -5.54
C TYR A 117 -2.61 5.05 -5.46
N LEU A 118 -1.84 6.12 -5.70
CA LEU A 118 -0.38 6.08 -5.55
C LEU A 118 0.05 6.06 -4.09
N GLN A 119 -0.64 6.80 -3.22
CA GLN A 119 -0.32 6.86 -1.79
C GLN A 119 -0.71 5.58 -1.05
N CYS A 120 -1.72 4.84 -1.51
CA CYS A 120 -2.19 3.61 -0.85
C CYS A 120 -1.27 2.40 -1.05
N GLN A 121 -0.19 2.48 -1.84
CA GLN A 121 0.61 1.31 -2.22
C GLN A 121 1.11 0.52 -1.02
N TYR A 122 1.80 1.18 -0.09
CA TYR A 122 2.35 0.51 1.07
C TYR A 122 1.25 0.01 2.03
N SER A 123 0.24 0.85 2.30
CA SER A 123 -0.92 0.48 3.13
C SER A 123 -1.75 -0.65 2.54
N LEU A 124 -1.83 -0.78 1.20
CA LEU A 124 -2.46 -1.91 0.52
C LEU A 124 -1.69 -3.21 0.80
N GLY A 125 -0.35 -3.16 0.74
CA GLY A 125 0.49 -4.30 1.09
C GLY A 125 0.25 -4.75 2.53
N CYS A 126 0.26 -3.81 3.48
CA CYS A 126 -0.07 -4.08 4.88
C CYS A 126 -1.50 -4.61 5.05
N GLY A 127 -2.48 -4.04 4.34
CA GLY A 127 -3.89 -4.42 4.44
C GLY A 127 -4.18 -5.81 3.91
N VAL A 128 -3.57 -6.19 2.79
CA VAL A 128 -3.62 -7.56 2.25
C VAL A 128 -2.96 -8.53 3.22
N SER A 129 -1.81 -8.18 3.80
CA SER A 129 -1.18 -8.99 4.85
C SER A 129 -2.10 -9.19 6.05
N CYS A 130 -2.69 -8.12 6.60
CA CYS A 130 -3.61 -8.21 7.74
C CYS A 130 -4.85 -9.05 7.41
N GLY A 131 -5.48 -8.78 6.26
CA GLY A 131 -6.66 -9.52 5.80
C GLY A 131 -6.36 -11.01 5.60
N LEU A 132 -5.18 -11.36 5.10
CA LEU A 132 -4.79 -12.74 4.89
C LEU A 132 -4.53 -13.47 6.21
N SER A 133 -3.89 -12.80 7.20
CA SER A 133 -3.77 -13.35 8.56
C SER A 133 -5.13 -13.61 9.19
N PHE A 134 -6.07 -12.67 9.06
CA PHE A 134 -7.42 -12.82 9.60
C PHE A 134 -8.22 -13.93 8.91
N LEU A 135 -8.17 -14.02 7.58
CA LEU A 135 -8.92 -15.02 6.81
C LEU A 135 -8.37 -16.44 6.95
N LEU A 136 -7.07 -16.60 7.19
CA LEU A 136 -6.43 -17.91 7.35
C LEU A 136 -6.36 -18.37 8.81
N GLU A 137 -6.84 -17.55 9.74
CA GLU A 137 -6.83 -17.90 11.15
C GLU A 137 -7.72 -19.13 11.41
N GLY A 138 -7.16 -20.15 12.06
CA GLY A 138 -7.88 -21.40 12.36
C GLY A 138 -8.03 -22.37 11.17
N ALA A 139 -7.41 -22.09 10.01
CA ALA A 139 -7.48 -22.99 8.86
C ALA A 139 -6.62 -24.27 9.06
N PRO A 140 -7.14 -25.47 8.74
CA PRO A 140 -6.44 -26.75 8.94
C PRO A 140 -5.18 -26.92 8.08
N HIS A 141 -5.02 -26.12 7.01
CA HIS A 141 -3.85 -26.09 6.12
C HIS A 141 -3.42 -24.65 5.78
N GLY A 142 -3.15 -23.84 6.81
CA GLY A 142 -2.81 -22.42 6.66
C GLY A 142 -1.68 -22.15 5.66
N THR A 143 -0.56 -22.88 5.76
CA THR A 143 0.62 -22.69 4.90
C THR A 143 0.35 -23.03 3.43
N SER A 144 -0.43 -24.08 3.15
CA SER A 144 -0.80 -24.47 1.77
C SER A 144 -1.78 -23.49 1.15
N ASN A 145 -2.77 -23.02 1.92
CA ASN A 145 -3.69 -21.98 1.47
C ASN A 145 -2.94 -20.66 1.19
N LEU A 146 -1.95 -20.34 2.03
CA LEU A 146 -1.09 -19.18 1.86
C LEU A 146 -0.19 -19.30 0.62
N ALA A 147 0.38 -20.49 0.37
CA ALA A 147 1.15 -20.77 -0.83
C ALA A 147 0.29 -20.67 -2.10
N LEU A 148 -0.96 -21.16 -2.06
CA LEU A 148 -1.92 -21.00 -3.15
C LEU A 148 -2.25 -19.52 -3.39
N ALA A 149 -2.52 -18.76 -2.32
CA ALA A 149 -2.77 -17.32 -2.40
C ALA A 149 -1.57 -16.57 -2.99
N ALA A 150 -0.35 -16.91 -2.57
CA ALA A 150 0.89 -16.36 -3.12
C ALA A 150 1.08 -16.72 -4.60
N GLY A 151 0.76 -17.96 -4.99
CA GLY A 151 0.78 -18.41 -6.39
C GLY A 151 -0.19 -17.62 -7.26
N LEU A 152 -1.44 -17.46 -6.83
CA LEU A 152 -2.47 -16.69 -7.54
C LEU A 152 -2.12 -15.20 -7.63
N ALA A 153 -1.67 -14.60 -6.52
CA ALA A 153 -1.22 -13.21 -6.49
C ALA A 153 0.01 -12.99 -7.40
N GLY A 154 0.94 -13.94 -7.39
CA GLY A 154 2.11 -13.97 -8.27
C GLY A 154 1.73 -14.04 -9.75
N LEU A 155 0.81 -14.93 -10.11
CA LEU A 155 0.27 -15.02 -11.48
C LEU A 155 -0.37 -13.69 -11.90
N LEU A 156 -1.24 -13.12 -11.06
CA LEU A 156 -1.89 -11.84 -11.34
C LEU A 156 -0.85 -10.72 -11.55
N ALA A 157 0.17 -10.66 -10.70
CA ALA A 157 1.27 -9.71 -10.82
C ALA A 157 2.11 -9.93 -12.10
N VAL A 158 2.31 -11.17 -12.53
CA VAL A 158 3.00 -11.48 -13.80
C VAL A 158 2.16 -11.03 -14.99
N TYR A 159 0.86 -11.32 -15.01
CA TYR A 159 -0.04 -10.90 -16.07
C TYR A 159 -0.17 -9.37 -16.14
N ALA A 160 -0.33 -8.69 -15.01
CA ALA A 160 -0.40 -7.23 -14.95
C ALA A 160 0.91 -6.58 -15.46
N ARG A 161 2.08 -7.13 -15.10
CA ARG A 161 3.37 -6.66 -15.62
C ARG A 161 3.56 -6.94 -17.10
N ARG A 162 3.11 -8.10 -17.60
CA ARG A 162 3.12 -8.41 -19.04
C ARG A 162 2.24 -7.43 -19.80
N LEU A 163 1.05 -7.14 -19.29
CA LEU A 163 0.14 -6.15 -19.85
C LEU A 163 0.78 -4.75 -19.87
N ALA A 164 1.33 -4.29 -18.76
CA ALA A 164 1.99 -2.98 -18.68
C ALA A 164 3.16 -2.86 -19.67
N ARG A 165 4.00 -3.90 -19.79
CA ARG A 165 5.08 -3.94 -20.77
C ARG A 165 4.58 -3.92 -22.21
N HIS A 166 3.57 -4.72 -22.52
CA HIS A 166 2.97 -4.76 -23.84
C HIS A 166 2.42 -3.38 -24.23
N VAL A 167 1.69 -2.75 -23.32
CA VAL A 167 1.11 -1.42 -23.56
C VAL A 167 2.20 -0.36 -23.75
N CYS A 168 3.19 -0.29 -22.85
CA CYS A 168 4.24 0.74 -22.94
C CYS A 168 5.14 0.61 -24.18
N THR A 169 5.17 -0.54 -24.86
CA THR A 169 6.04 -0.78 -26.02
C THR A 169 5.30 -0.80 -27.34
N LEU A 170 4.10 -1.38 -27.38
CA LEU A 170 3.40 -1.73 -28.63
C LEU A 170 2.06 -1.04 -28.80
N TYR A 171 1.52 -0.37 -27.77
CA TYR A 171 0.17 0.19 -27.83
C TYR A 171 -0.01 1.23 -28.94
N GLU A 172 0.99 2.06 -29.21
CA GLU A 172 0.91 3.08 -30.28
C GLU A 172 0.80 2.45 -31.67
N LEU A 173 1.55 1.38 -31.94
CA LEU A 173 1.48 0.62 -33.19
C LEU A 173 0.18 -0.18 -33.30
N HIS A 174 -0.17 -0.90 -32.22
CA HIS A 174 -1.32 -1.81 -32.20
C HIS A 174 -2.66 -1.07 -32.20
N SER A 175 -2.73 0.13 -31.61
CA SER A 175 -3.96 0.95 -31.62
C SER A 175 -4.28 1.46 -33.02
N ARG A 176 -3.28 1.84 -33.82
CA ARG A 176 -3.45 2.27 -35.22
C ARG A 176 -3.84 1.12 -36.14
N ALA A 177 -3.19 -0.03 -35.99
CA ALA A 177 -3.37 -1.15 -36.91
C ALA A 177 -4.43 -2.18 -36.45
N ARG A 178 -5.03 -2.01 -35.26
CA ARG A 178 -6.21 -2.76 -34.77
C ARG A 178 -6.10 -4.30 -34.83
N TYR A 179 -4.91 -4.88 -34.72
CA TYR A 179 -4.70 -6.33 -34.84
C TYR A 179 -4.50 -7.07 -33.51
N CYS A 180 -4.45 -6.36 -32.38
CA CYS A 180 -4.24 -6.98 -31.06
C CYS A 180 -5.51 -6.88 -30.20
N GLY A 181 -6.07 -8.03 -29.82
CA GLY A 181 -7.28 -8.10 -28.98
C GLY A 181 -7.13 -7.39 -27.63
N VAL A 182 -5.94 -7.44 -27.02
CA VAL A 182 -5.66 -6.76 -25.74
C VAL A 182 -5.69 -5.24 -25.90
N CYS A 183 -5.07 -4.69 -26.95
CA CYS A 183 -5.09 -3.26 -27.22
C CYS A 183 -6.48 -2.77 -27.66
N ILE A 184 -7.22 -3.57 -28.43
CA ILE A 184 -8.61 -3.28 -28.77
C ILE A 184 -9.49 -3.25 -27.53
N PHE A 185 -9.34 -4.24 -26.64
CA PHE A 185 -10.05 -4.29 -25.37
C PHE A 185 -9.73 -3.09 -24.49
N LEU A 186 -8.46 -2.69 -24.39
CA LEU A 186 -8.06 -1.48 -23.68
C LEU A 186 -8.62 -0.19 -24.31
N LEU A 187 -8.74 -0.13 -25.64
CA LEU A 187 -9.35 1.01 -26.31
C LEU A 187 -10.85 1.10 -26.00
N ALA A 188 -11.56 -0.04 -25.96
CA ALA A 188 -12.98 -0.10 -25.67
C ALA A 188 -13.31 0.09 -24.17
N ALA A 189 -12.52 -0.53 -23.29
CA ALA A 189 -12.79 -0.64 -21.86
C ALA A 189 -11.78 0.09 -20.96
N GLY A 190 -10.82 0.83 -21.52
CA GLY A 190 -9.74 1.50 -20.77
C GLY A 190 -10.24 2.50 -19.73
N HIS A 191 -11.37 3.17 -20.00
CA HIS A 191 -12.05 4.05 -19.04
C HIS A 191 -12.61 3.31 -17.80
N GLY A 192 -12.75 1.98 -17.88
CA GLY A 192 -13.20 1.13 -16.78
C GLY A 192 -12.11 0.80 -15.76
N ILE A 193 -10.83 0.95 -16.10
CA ILE A 193 -9.69 0.62 -15.21
C ILE A 193 -9.77 1.35 -13.85
N PRO A 194 -9.95 2.69 -13.77
CA PRO A 194 -10.02 3.37 -12.49
C PRO A 194 -11.26 2.97 -11.66
N ARG A 195 -12.37 2.61 -12.31
CA ARG A 195 -13.58 2.11 -11.63
C ARG A 195 -13.34 0.73 -11.02
N LEU A 196 -12.71 -0.17 -11.78
CA LEU A 196 -12.31 -1.49 -11.31
C LEU A 196 -11.35 -1.37 -10.12
N LEU A 197 -10.33 -0.51 -10.25
CA LEU A 197 -9.33 -0.30 -9.21
C LEU A 197 -9.94 0.26 -7.94
N ARG A 198 -10.84 1.25 -8.06
CA ARG A 198 -11.60 1.79 -6.93
C ARG A 198 -12.38 0.70 -6.20
N ASN A 199 -13.13 -0.11 -6.93
CA ASN A 199 -13.98 -1.14 -6.34
C ASN A 199 -13.11 -2.23 -5.67
N ALA A 200 -12.03 -2.65 -6.32
CA ALA A 200 -11.09 -3.62 -5.75
C ALA A 200 -10.42 -3.08 -4.49
N LEU A 201 -9.93 -1.84 -4.52
CA LEU A 201 -9.33 -1.20 -3.34
C LEU A 201 -10.35 -1.02 -2.21
N ALA A 202 -11.58 -0.62 -2.51
CA ALA A 202 -12.64 -0.49 -1.51
C ALA A 202 -12.90 -1.83 -0.81
N VAL A 203 -13.04 -2.93 -1.56
CA VAL A 203 -13.22 -4.27 -0.97
C VAL A 203 -12.01 -4.67 -0.13
N THR A 204 -10.80 -4.48 -0.64
CA THR A 204 -9.58 -4.84 0.09
C THR A 204 -9.42 -4.05 1.38
N PHE A 205 -9.66 -2.72 1.36
CA PHE A 205 -9.57 -1.88 2.55
C PHE A 205 -10.69 -2.18 3.55
N VAL A 206 -11.90 -2.51 3.12
CA VAL A 206 -12.97 -2.96 4.05
C VAL A 206 -12.56 -4.23 4.79
N VAL A 207 -12.04 -5.23 4.08
CA VAL A 207 -11.56 -6.48 4.72
C VAL A 207 -10.35 -6.19 5.61
N ALA A 208 -9.43 -5.34 5.15
CA ALA A 208 -8.23 -4.97 5.90
C ALA A 208 -8.56 -4.18 7.17
N ASP A 209 -9.55 -3.29 7.14
CA ASP A 209 -9.99 -2.50 8.30
C ASP A 209 -10.63 -3.41 9.35
N VAL A 210 -11.50 -4.35 8.93
CA VAL A 210 -12.08 -5.36 9.83
C VAL A 210 -10.96 -6.21 10.48
N ALA A 211 -10.02 -6.69 9.67
CA ALA A 211 -8.88 -7.45 10.16
C ALA A 211 -7.96 -6.63 11.09
N ALA A 212 -7.72 -5.36 10.77
CA ALA A 212 -6.90 -4.46 11.56
C ALA A 212 -7.53 -4.15 12.92
N VAL A 213 -8.83 -3.88 12.95
CA VAL A 213 -9.58 -3.67 14.19
C VAL A 213 -9.55 -4.92 15.06
N GLU A 214 -9.81 -6.10 14.48
CA GLU A 214 -9.77 -7.36 15.23
C GLU A 214 -8.37 -7.63 15.79
N LEU A 215 -7.33 -7.45 14.98
CA LEU A 215 -5.95 -7.70 15.39
C LEU A 215 -5.51 -6.76 16.52
N ILE A 216 -5.88 -5.49 16.43
CA ILE A 216 -5.63 -4.50 17.49
C ILE A 216 -6.46 -4.82 18.74
N ASN A 217 -7.72 -5.24 18.58
CA ASN A 217 -8.61 -5.56 19.69
C ASN A 217 -8.09 -6.76 20.50
N ARG A 218 -7.56 -7.78 19.83
CA ARG A 218 -6.98 -8.96 20.49
C ARG A 218 -5.68 -8.68 21.23
N ASP A 219 -4.92 -7.69 20.80
CA ASP A 219 -3.70 -7.26 21.49
C ASP A 219 -3.99 -6.52 22.82
N PHE A 220 -5.24 -6.12 23.08
CA PHE A 220 -5.65 -5.52 24.37
C PHE A 220 -6.38 -6.53 25.26
N LEU A 221 -5.81 -6.82 26.43
CA LEU A 221 -6.38 -7.74 27.42
C LEU A 221 -7.56 -7.11 28.18
N SER A 222 -7.77 -5.79 28.12
CA SER A 222 -8.88 -5.09 28.78
C SER A 222 -9.42 -3.88 28.00
N ALA A 223 -10.73 -3.62 28.10
CA ALA A 223 -11.40 -2.47 27.47
C ALA A 223 -10.83 -1.10 27.92
N ALA A 224 -10.24 -1.02 29.11
CA ALA A 224 -9.62 0.19 29.64
C ALA A 224 -8.27 0.51 28.95
N GLU A 225 -7.49 -0.50 28.58
CA GLU A 225 -6.24 -0.33 27.82
C GLU A 225 -6.52 0.02 26.35
N ALA A 226 -7.58 -0.57 25.79
CA ALA A 226 -8.07 -0.20 24.46
C ALA A 226 -8.46 1.28 24.42
N VAL A 227 -9.24 1.79 25.39
CA VAL A 227 -9.61 3.21 25.43
C VAL A 227 -8.38 4.12 25.53
N ARG A 228 -7.35 3.74 26.30
CA ARG A 228 -6.08 4.50 26.42
C ARG A 228 -5.28 4.57 25.11
N PHE A 229 -5.49 3.63 24.19
CA PHE A 229 -4.89 3.65 22.86
C PHE A 229 -5.75 4.42 21.84
N TRP A 230 -7.06 4.16 21.85
CA TRP A 230 -7.99 4.77 20.91
C TRP A 230 -8.17 6.27 21.15
N THR A 231 -8.13 6.77 22.39
CA THR A 231 -8.29 8.21 22.66
C THR A 231 -7.15 9.09 22.12
N PRO A 232 -5.85 8.79 22.33
CA PRO A 232 -4.78 9.56 21.70
C PRO A 232 -4.79 9.43 20.18
N LEU A 233 -5.06 8.23 19.64
CA LEU A 233 -5.16 8.01 18.20
C LEU A 233 -6.28 8.88 17.61
N THR A 234 -7.48 8.83 18.16
CA THR A 234 -8.59 9.65 17.67
C THR A 234 -8.26 11.13 17.82
N ILE A 235 -7.77 11.59 18.97
CA ILE A 235 -7.42 13.01 19.18
C ILE A 235 -6.36 13.48 18.18
N CYS A 236 -5.26 12.75 17.99
CA CYS A 236 -4.23 13.08 17.01
C CYS A 236 -4.80 13.13 15.58
N TYR A 237 -5.69 12.21 15.23
CA TYR A 237 -6.34 12.21 13.92
C TYR A 237 -7.33 13.35 13.74
N THR A 238 -8.17 13.63 14.74
CA THR A 238 -9.10 14.75 14.68
C THR A 238 -8.33 16.07 14.55
N LEU A 239 -7.23 16.23 15.27
CA LEU A 239 -6.36 17.41 15.16
C LEU A 239 -5.66 17.50 13.81
N LEU A 240 -5.16 16.40 13.24
CA LEU A 240 -4.54 16.38 11.91
C LEU A 240 -5.56 16.71 10.82
N VAL A 241 -6.78 16.18 10.93
CA VAL A 241 -7.88 16.47 10.00
C VAL A 241 -8.29 17.93 10.11
N ILE A 242 -8.44 18.47 11.32
CA ILE A 242 -8.74 19.89 11.53
C ILE A 242 -7.60 20.77 11.00
N TYR A 243 -6.34 20.39 11.21
CA TYR A 243 -5.19 21.12 10.69
C TYR A 243 -5.17 21.14 9.15
N MET A 244 -5.37 19.99 8.50
CA MET A 244 -5.42 19.91 7.04
C MET A 244 -6.66 20.59 6.43
N GLN A 245 -7.78 20.64 7.17
CA GLN A 245 -8.96 21.41 6.78
C GLN A 245 -8.74 22.92 6.98
N GLY A 246 -8.04 23.32 8.06
CA GLY A 246 -7.69 24.70 8.36
C GLY A 246 -6.71 25.31 7.36
N GLU A 247 -5.72 24.55 6.88
CA GLU A 247 -4.82 24.99 5.79
C GLU A 247 -5.56 25.23 4.46
N ASN A 248 -6.68 24.54 4.20
CA ASN A 248 -7.47 24.74 2.98
C ASN A 248 -8.45 25.92 3.08
N GLY A 249 -8.67 26.48 4.29
CA GLY A 249 -9.75 27.42 4.55
C GLY A 249 -9.36 28.90 4.70
N THR A 250 -8.07 29.26 4.88
CA THR A 250 -7.76 30.63 5.37
C THR A 250 -6.56 31.35 4.75
N GLU A 251 -5.65 30.78 3.95
CA GLU A 251 -4.50 31.56 3.44
C GLU A 251 -4.02 31.21 2.00
N PRO A 252 -3.29 32.12 1.31
CA PRO A 252 -3.07 32.13 -0.14
C PRO A 252 -2.11 31.00 -0.58
N PRO A 253 -1.80 30.79 -1.89
CA PRO A 253 -1.24 29.52 -2.37
C PRO A 253 0.22 29.35 -1.94
N GLY A 254 0.42 28.86 -0.71
CA GLY A 254 1.69 28.38 -0.20
C GLY A 254 2.11 27.07 -0.89
N PRO A 255 3.38 26.67 -0.75
CA PRO A 255 3.88 25.43 -1.35
C PRO A 255 3.15 24.24 -0.71
N ARG A 256 2.29 23.56 -1.49
CA ARG A 256 1.64 22.30 -1.08
C ARG A 256 2.70 21.36 -0.47
N PRO A 257 2.49 20.82 0.75
CA PRO A 257 3.47 19.97 1.41
C PRO A 257 3.90 18.82 0.51
N SER A 258 5.21 18.54 0.48
CA SER A 258 5.72 17.44 -0.33
C SER A 258 5.15 16.10 0.17
N VAL A 259 4.87 15.16 -0.74
CA VAL A 259 4.33 13.83 -0.35
C VAL A 259 5.24 13.14 0.67
N TYR A 260 6.55 13.36 0.58
CA TYR A 260 7.53 12.88 1.54
C TYR A 260 7.35 13.48 2.94
N GLN A 261 7.09 14.79 3.04
CA GLN A 261 6.83 15.46 4.31
C GLN A 261 5.57 14.92 4.98
N THR A 262 4.52 14.66 4.20
CA THR A 262 3.29 14.04 4.73
C THR A 262 3.56 12.65 5.33
N VAL A 263 4.37 11.82 4.66
CA VAL A 263 4.70 10.48 5.17
C VAL A 263 5.56 10.54 6.42
N LEU A 264 6.52 11.47 6.49
CA LEU A 264 7.33 11.68 7.69
C LEU A 264 6.50 12.13 8.89
N VAL A 265 5.59 13.09 8.69
CA VAL A 265 4.69 13.56 9.76
C VAL A 265 3.80 12.43 10.25
N ARG A 266 3.26 11.64 9.33
CA ARG A 266 2.40 10.50 9.63
C ARG A 266 3.14 9.40 10.41
N MET A 267 4.27 8.93 9.89
CA MET A 267 5.07 7.91 10.58
C MET A 267 5.64 8.44 11.90
N GLY A 268 5.94 9.74 11.99
CA GLY A 268 6.28 10.41 13.24
C GLY A 268 5.14 10.39 14.26
N GLY A 269 3.90 10.64 13.82
CA GLY A 269 2.71 10.51 14.67
C GLY A 269 2.51 9.07 15.17
N LEU A 270 2.62 8.08 14.29
CA LEU A 270 2.58 6.65 14.67
C LEU A 270 3.71 6.27 15.62
N PHE A 271 4.91 6.81 15.42
CA PHE A 271 6.05 6.62 16.31
C PHE A 271 5.77 7.17 17.71
N ILE A 272 5.24 8.39 17.83
CA ILE A 272 4.88 8.98 19.14
C ILE A 272 3.77 8.16 19.82
N LEU A 273 2.75 7.71 19.08
CA LEU A 273 1.69 6.85 19.61
C LEU A 273 2.22 5.50 20.11
N LEU A 274 3.22 4.94 19.44
CA LEU A 274 3.86 3.69 19.86
C LEU A 274 4.91 3.90 20.96
N LEU A 275 5.47 5.09 21.12
CA LEU A 275 6.26 5.42 22.31
C LEU A 275 5.39 5.53 23.57
N THR A 276 4.15 5.99 23.44
CA THR A 276 3.25 6.17 24.58
C THR A 276 2.51 4.88 24.97
N VAL A 277 2.20 3.99 24.01
CA VAL A 277 1.36 2.80 24.25
C VAL A 277 1.93 1.49 23.63
N GLY A 278 3.08 1.54 22.98
CA GLY A 278 3.66 0.43 22.24
C GLY A 278 4.73 -0.38 23.00
N ARG A 279 5.05 -1.56 22.47
CA ARG A 279 6.23 -2.33 22.91
C ARG A 279 7.46 -1.79 22.19
N TRP A 280 8.65 -1.94 22.78
CA TRP A 280 9.91 -1.54 22.14
C TRP A 280 10.15 -2.21 20.77
N SER A 281 9.60 -3.42 20.55
CA SER A 281 9.60 -4.09 19.25
C SER A 281 8.82 -3.34 18.17
N ASP A 282 7.74 -2.66 18.55
CA ASP A 282 6.86 -1.94 17.62
C ASP A 282 7.57 -0.71 17.05
N ILE A 283 8.48 -0.10 17.81
CA ILE A 283 9.31 1.02 17.37
C ILE A 283 10.18 0.60 16.18
N PHE A 284 10.85 -0.55 16.25
CA PHE A 284 11.64 -1.07 15.13
C PHE A 284 10.77 -1.33 13.90
N HIS A 285 9.58 -1.90 14.09
CA HIS A 285 8.64 -2.14 13.00
C HIS A 285 8.15 -0.84 12.34
N VAL A 286 8.03 0.29 13.07
CA VAL A 286 7.72 1.60 12.47
C VAL A 286 8.83 2.08 11.55
N PHE A 287 10.10 1.91 11.92
CA PHE A 287 11.21 2.28 11.05
C PHE A 287 11.26 1.43 9.78
N ILE A 288 11.04 0.12 9.91
CA ILE A 288 10.94 -0.80 8.75
C ILE A 288 9.78 -0.36 7.86
N SER A 289 8.65 0.01 8.47
CA SER A 289 7.46 0.49 7.77
C SER A 289 7.70 1.79 7.01
N LEU A 290 8.38 2.76 7.63
CA LEU A 290 8.79 4.01 7.01
C LEU A 290 9.69 3.77 5.78
N LEU A 291 10.66 2.86 5.90
CA LEU A 291 11.53 2.48 4.77
C LEU A 291 10.73 1.85 3.63
N GLY A 292 9.76 0.99 3.95
CA GLY A 292 8.85 0.39 2.98
C GLY A 292 8.04 1.42 2.21
N GLU A 293 7.44 2.37 2.92
CA GLU A 293 6.65 3.42 2.29
C GLU A 293 7.50 4.37 1.46
N LEU A 294 8.68 4.76 1.95
CA LEU A 294 9.62 5.58 1.18
C LEU A 294 10.07 4.87 -0.10
N TRP A 295 10.31 3.57 -0.03
CA TRP A 295 10.65 2.74 -1.20
C TRP A 295 9.52 2.68 -2.23
N CYS A 296 8.26 2.58 -1.79
CA CYS A 296 7.09 2.69 -2.67
C CYS A 296 7.00 4.07 -3.32
N LEU A 297 7.19 5.15 -2.56
CA LEU A 297 7.12 6.52 -3.07
C LEU A 297 8.23 6.86 -4.06
N LEU A 298 9.47 6.45 -3.78
CA LEU A 298 10.60 6.66 -4.69
C LEU A 298 10.33 6.01 -6.05
N ARG A 299 9.74 4.82 -6.07
CA ARG A 299 9.36 4.14 -7.31
C ARG A 299 8.18 4.82 -8.01
N ALA A 300 7.20 5.28 -7.23
CA ALA A 300 5.99 5.94 -7.71
C ALA A 300 6.22 7.40 -8.13
N GLY A 301 7.38 7.99 -7.82
CA GLY A 301 7.65 9.43 -7.97
C GLY A 301 7.37 9.97 -9.37
N VAL A 302 7.76 9.26 -10.41
CA VAL A 302 7.49 9.67 -11.81
C VAL A 302 5.98 9.68 -12.10
N MET A 303 5.24 8.68 -11.64
CA MET A 303 3.79 8.59 -11.83
C MET A 303 3.05 9.65 -10.98
N LEU A 304 3.59 9.96 -9.81
CA LEU A 304 3.04 10.95 -8.89
C LEU A 304 3.21 12.37 -9.43
N GLU A 305 4.36 12.67 -10.04
CA GLU A 305 4.59 13.96 -10.71
C GLU A 305 3.61 14.17 -11.88
N VAL A 306 3.33 13.11 -12.65
CA VAL A 306 2.32 13.14 -13.71
C VAL A 306 0.93 13.40 -13.16
N CYS A 307 0.52 12.71 -12.09
CA CYS A 307 -0.76 12.96 -11.43
C CYS A 307 -0.85 14.38 -10.82
N ARG A 308 0.26 14.97 -10.39
CA ARG A 308 0.29 16.32 -9.80
C ARG A 308 0.05 17.42 -10.84
N ARG A 309 0.35 17.13 -12.11
CA ARG A 309 0.18 18.03 -13.27
C ARG A 309 -1.15 17.81 -14.00
N GLN A 310 -2.05 16.98 -13.44
CA GLN A 310 -3.43 16.79 -13.90
C GLN A 310 -4.36 17.75 -13.17
#